data_AF-A0A3A0DF81-F1
#
_entry.id   AF-A0A3A0DF81-F1
#
_cell.length_a   1.000
_cell.length_b   1.000
_cell.length_c   1.000
_cell.angle_alpha   90.00
_cell.angle_beta   90.00
_cell.angle_gamma   90.00
#
_symmetry.space_group_name_H-M   'P 1'
#
loop_
_entity.id
_entity.type
_entity.pdbx_description
1 polymer ?
#
loop_
_entity_poly.entity_id
_entity_poly.type
_entity_poly.pdbx_seq_one_letter_code
_entity_poly.pdbx_strand_id
1 'polypeptide(L)'
;LWGSGPGRTVPVDATPGGVSVGGVHQLIGNVWEWTASRFVGQHDDDDGRWSPANTLRSVRGGAFDTYFENQATCQFQSGENPVNRRHNIGFRCAVALSDLAPEVTQYLTGVADGDLADGDLDSDAHDTAESTEEVTA
;
A
#
# COMPACT_ATOMS: atom_id res chain seq x y z
N LEU A 1 22.49 11.98 5.14
CA LEU A 1 21.42 11.99 4.10
C LEU A 1 20.30 12.97 4.49
N TRP A 2 19.94 13.07 5.77
CA TRP A 2 19.05 14.11 6.30
C TRP A 2 19.87 15.08 7.19
N GLY A 3 19.61 16.40 7.12
CA GLY A 3 20.46 17.45 7.74
C GLY A 3 21.71 17.89 6.95
N SER A 4 22.08 17.16 5.89
CA SER A 4 23.22 17.49 4.99
C SER A 4 22.77 18.12 3.66
N GLY A 5 21.47 18.38 3.50
CA GLY A 5 20.85 18.83 2.25
C GLY A 5 20.71 20.35 2.16
N PRO A 6 20.35 20.90 0.99
CA PRO A 6 20.46 22.33 0.69
C PRO A 6 19.42 23.23 1.38
N GLY A 7 18.68 22.75 2.39
CA GLY A 7 17.58 23.49 3.02
C GLY A 7 16.46 23.86 2.05
N ARG A 8 16.29 23.06 0.99
CA ARG A 8 15.28 23.21 -0.06
C ARG A 8 14.96 21.86 -0.67
N THR A 9 13.90 21.81 -1.47
CA THR A 9 13.60 20.64 -2.27
C THR A 9 14.70 20.36 -3.31
N VAL A 10 14.83 19.10 -3.68
CA VAL A 10 15.76 18.62 -4.70
C VAL A 10 15.00 17.78 -5.72
N PRO A 11 15.56 17.52 -6.92
CA PRO A 11 14.99 16.56 -7.86
C PRO A 11 14.71 15.21 -7.19
N VAL A 12 13.65 14.52 -7.65
CA VAL A 12 13.16 13.27 -7.04
C VAL A 12 14.20 12.14 -7.12
N ASP A 13 15.04 12.17 -8.16
CA ASP A 13 16.10 11.22 -8.44
C ASP A 13 17.47 11.58 -7.83
N ALA A 14 17.57 12.71 -7.10
CA ALA A 14 18.83 13.19 -6.54
C ALA A 14 19.46 12.27 -5.47
N THR A 15 18.71 11.30 -4.95
CA THR A 15 19.15 10.36 -3.90
C THR A 15 18.97 8.90 -4.35
N PRO A 16 19.75 8.40 -5.32
CA PRO A 16 19.60 7.05 -5.85
C PRO A 16 19.86 5.95 -4.80
N GLY A 17 20.72 6.21 -3.80
CA GLY A 17 20.94 5.29 -2.68
C GLY A 17 19.83 5.26 -1.63
N GLY A 18 18.83 6.16 -1.73
CA GLY A 18 17.70 6.25 -0.81
C GLY A 18 16.39 5.68 -1.36
N VAL A 19 16.46 4.91 -2.44
CA VAL A 19 15.29 4.28 -3.07
C VAL A 19 14.82 3.10 -2.22
N SER A 20 13.51 2.99 -2.00
CA SER A 20 12.93 1.89 -1.25
C SER A 20 13.06 0.55 -1.99
N VAL A 21 12.83 -0.57 -1.30
CA VAL A 21 12.80 -1.90 -1.93
C VAL A 21 11.77 -1.98 -3.07
N GLY A 22 10.68 -1.19 -2.98
CA GLY A 22 9.66 -1.08 -4.03
C GLY A 22 9.99 -0.07 -5.13
N GLY A 23 11.22 0.44 -5.21
CA GLY A 23 11.61 1.42 -6.22
C GLY A 23 11.10 2.84 -5.95
N VAL A 24 10.60 3.14 -4.74
CA VAL A 24 10.02 4.44 -4.43
C VAL A 24 11.08 5.41 -3.94
N HIS A 25 11.20 6.53 -4.64
CA HIS A 25 12.16 7.58 -4.33
C HIS A 25 11.64 8.51 -3.23
N GLN A 26 12.56 8.95 -2.35
CA GLN A 26 12.36 10.03 -1.38
C GLN A 26 11.12 9.84 -0.49
N LEU A 27 10.92 8.61 0.02
CA LEU A 27 9.94 8.38 1.08
C LEU A 27 10.29 9.11 2.38
N ILE A 28 11.57 9.42 2.58
CA ILE A 28 12.09 10.14 3.73
C ILE A 28 12.81 11.41 3.26
N GLY A 29 12.38 12.57 3.74
CA GLY A 29 12.92 13.87 3.38
C GLY A 29 12.28 14.48 2.11
N ASN A 30 12.95 15.47 1.54
CA ASN A 30 12.40 16.39 0.53
C ASN A 30 11.21 17.18 1.10
N VAL A 31 10.00 16.62 1.13
CA VAL A 31 8.81 17.27 1.69
C VAL A 31 8.04 16.29 2.57
N TRP A 32 7.33 16.83 3.57
CA TRP A 32 6.27 16.08 4.23
C TRP A 32 5.20 15.72 3.20
N GLU A 33 4.66 14.50 3.25
CA GLU A 33 3.62 14.07 2.31
C GLU A 33 2.28 13.91 3.04
N TRP A 34 1.25 14.57 2.51
CA TRP A 34 -0.13 14.37 2.94
C TRP A 34 -0.60 12.93 2.73
N THR A 35 -1.35 12.41 3.71
CA THR A 35 -2.09 11.14 3.59
C THR A 35 -3.58 11.37 3.80
N ALA A 36 -4.41 10.47 3.25
CA ALA A 36 -5.86 10.51 3.47
C ALA A 36 -6.25 10.20 4.93
N SER A 37 -5.38 9.52 5.67
CA SER A 37 -5.61 9.10 7.05
C SER A 37 -5.70 10.28 8.01
N ARG A 38 -6.54 10.14 9.03
CA ARG A 38 -6.54 11.07 10.18
C ARG A 38 -5.25 10.91 10.97
N PHE A 39 -4.79 11.98 11.59
CA PHE A 39 -3.75 11.88 12.59
C PHE A 39 -4.39 11.43 13.91
N VAL A 40 -3.90 10.30 14.44
CA VAL A 40 -4.34 9.74 15.72
C VAL A 40 -3.11 9.64 16.59
N GLY A 41 -3.11 10.35 17.73
CA GLY A 41 -2.05 10.26 18.71
C GLY A 41 -2.02 8.89 19.39
N GLN A 42 -0.89 8.53 20.00
CA GLN A 42 -0.71 7.27 20.73
C GLN A 42 -1.69 7.06 21.91
N HIS A 43 -2.46 8.08 22.28
CA HIS A 43 -3.40 8.07 23.39
C HIS A 43 -4.76 8.69 23.05
N ASP A 44 -5.05 8.85 21.75
CA ASP A 44 -6.39 9.22 21.32
C ASP A 44 -7.23 7.93 21.29
N ASP A 45 -7.88 7.62 22.40
CA ASP A 45 -8.97 6.64 22.42
C ASP A 45 -10.05 7.15 21.47
N ASP A 46 -10.41 6.33 20.47
CA ASP A 46 -11.46 6.61 19.49
C ASP A 46 -12.85 6.44 20.15
N ASP A 47 -13.05 7.07 21.31
CA ASP A 47 -14.29 7.07 22.09
C ASP A 47 -15.39 7.91 21.40
N GLY A 48 -15.21 8.27 20.12
CA GLY A 48 -16.12 9.09 19.34
C GLY A 48 -16.25 10.54 19.84
N ARG A 49 -15.46 10.95 20.84
CA ARG A 49 -15.50 12.31 21.38
C ARG A 49 -14.72 13.26 20.47
N TRP A 50 -15.30 14.45 20.28
CA TRP A 50 -14.64 15.48 19.48
C TRP A 50 -13.35 15.96 20.16
N SER A 51 -12.21 15.85 19.47
CA SER A 51 -10.92 16.40 19.90
C SER A 51 -10.28 17.16 18.74
N PRO A 52 -9.53 18.26 18.98
CA PRO A 52 -8.82 18.95 17.90
C PRO A 52 -7.89 18.02 17.09
N ALA A 53 -7.33 16.98 17.72
CA ALA A 53 -6.51 15.96 17.05
C ALA A 53 -7.31 15.17 15.99
N ASN A 54 -8.61 14.92 16.23
CA ASN A 54 -9.47 14.19 15.28
C ASN A 54 -9.73 14.93 13.96
N THR A 55 -9.40 16.22 13.89
CA THR A 55 -9.55 17.06 12.69
C THR A 55 -8.29 17.10 11.84
N LEU A 56 -7.14 16.72 12.41
CA LEU A 56 -5.86 16.76 11.74
C LEU A 56 -5.73 15.59 10.75
N ARG A 57 -5.03 15.84 9.64
CA ARG A 57 -4.63 14.81 8.68
C ARG A 57 -3.16 14.45 8.89
N SER A 58 -2.86 13.18 8.70
CA SER A 58 -1.50 12.66 8.92
C SER A 58 -0.60 13.09 7.77
N VAL A 59 0.57 13.63 8.11
CA VAL A 59 1.69 13.88 7.20
C VAL A 59 2.89 12.99 7.57
N ARG A 60 3.62 12.50 6.57
CA ARG A 60 4.67 11.48 6.73
C ARG A 60 5.98 11.88 6.05
N GLY A 61 7.07 11.21 6.43
CA GLY A 61 8.35 11.20 5.70
C GLY A 61 9.38 12.26 6.11
N GLY A 62 8.95 13.38 6.68
CA GLY A 62 9.85 14.50 6.97
C GLY A 62 10.15 15.35 5.73
N ALA A 63 10.59 16.59 5.96
CA ALA A 63 10.96 17.55 4.92
C ALA A 63 12.43 17.98 5.02
N PHE A 64 12.89 18.79 4.05
CA PHE A 64 14.24 19.35 4.01
C PHE A 64 14.60 20.23 5.22
N ASP A 65 13.60 20.72 5.96
CA ASP A 65 13.70 21.61 7.12
C ASP A 65 13.10 21.00 8.40
N THR A 66 12.83 19.68 8.39
CA THR A 66 12.44 19.00 9.64
C THR A 66 13.54 19.21 10.70
N TYR A 67 13.18 19.19 11.99
CA TYR A 67 14.10 19.63 13.04
C TYR A 67 14.81 18.49 13.73
N PHE A 68 14.10 17.39 14.01
CA PHE A 68 14.66 16.22 14.69
C PHE A 68 14.77 15.03 13.75
N GLU A 69 15.87 14.28 13.85
CA GLU A 69 16.11 13.09 13.02
C GLU A 69 15.03 12.02 13.20
N ASN A 70 14.51 11.86 14.42
CA ASN A 70 13.44 10.91 14.71
C ASN A 70 12.10 11.24 14.02
N GLN A 71 11.95 12.46 13.48
CA GLN A 71 10.78 12.87 12.70
C GLN A 71 10.89 12.51 11.21
N ALA A 72 12.11 12.29 10.71
CA ALA A 72 12.37 11.87 9.33
C ALA A 72 12.60 10.36 9.27
N THR A 73 11.58 9.58 9.65
CA THR A 73 11.61 8.10 9.68
C THR A 73 10.34 7.52 9.08
N CYS A 74 10.35 6.23 8.71
CA CYS A 74 9.19 5.61 8.04
C CYS A 74 7.98 5.41 8.97
N GLN A 75 8.25 5.30 10.26
CA GLN A 75 7.24 5.10 11.31
C GLN A 75 6.66 6.42 11.84
N PHE A 76 7.39 7.53 11.70
CA PHE A 76 6.95 8.79 12.27
C PHE A 76 5.76 9.37 11.51
N GLN A 77 4.83 9.94 12.26
CA GLN A 77 3.72 10.71 11.73
C GLN A 77 3.57 12.02 12.48
N SER A 78 3.19 13.06 11.77
CA SER A 78 2.74 14.32 12.35
C SER A 78 1.31 14.62 11.91
N GLY A 79 0.65 15.54 12.60
CA GLY A 79 -0.70 16.00 12.28
C GLY A 79 -0.67 17.44 11.79
N GLU A 80 -1.37 17.71 10.70
CA GLU A 80 -1.53 19.07 10.18
C GLU A 80 -3.01 19.34 9.84
N ASN A 81 -3.41 20.60 9.98
CA ASN A 81 -4.75 21.03 9.62
C ASN A 81 -4.93 20.92 8.09
N PRO A 82 -5.97 20.22 7.60
CA PRO A 82 -6.17 19.99 6.16
C PRO A 82 -6.34 21.26 5.31
N VAL A 83 -6.66 22.41 5.92
CA VAL A 83 -6.72 23.69 5.17
C VAL A 83 -5.36 24.38 5.03
N ASN A 84 -4.36 23.99 5.83
CA ASN A 84 -3.04 24.61 5.80
C ASN A 84 -2.28 24.21 4.54
N ARG A 85 -1.49 25.16 4.03
CA ARG A 85 -0.56 24.97 2.93
C ARG A 85 0.80 25.44 3.39
N ARG A 86 1.79 24.57 3.37
CA ARG A 86 3.17 24.89 3.71
C ARG A 86 4.05 24.56 2.52
N HIS A 87 5.11 25.35 2.36
CA HIS A 87 6.06 25.20 1.25
C HIS A 87 6.89 23.90 1.34
N ASN A 88 6.87 23.23 2.49
CA ASN A 88 7.57 21.98 2.77
C ASN A 88 6.62 20.78 2.92
N ILE A 89 5.33 20.93 2.58
CA ILE A 89 4.34 19.84 2.55
C ILE A 89 3.85 19.66 1.11
N GLY A 90 4.11 18.48 0.54
CA GLY A 90 3.59 18.02 -0.73
C GLY A 90 2.64 16.83 -0.58
N PHE A 91 2.54 16.01 -1.63
CA PHE A 91 1.72 14.81 -1.64
C PHE A 91 2.25 13.82 -2.67
N ARG A 92 1.81 12.57 -2.53
CA ARG A 92 2.02 11.51 -3.50
C ARG A 92 0.69 10.87 -3.83
N CYS A 93 0.44 10.66 -5.12
CA CYS A 93 -0.75 9.96 -5.55
C CYS A 93 -0.60 8.46 -5.31
N ALA A 94 -1.70 7.84 -4.90
CA ALA A 94 -1.86 6.40 -4.84
C ALA A 94 -3.18 6.04 -5.53
N VAL A 95 -3.22 4.86 -6.15
CA VAL A 95 -4.41 4.31 -6.80
C VAL A 95 -4.47 2.82 -6.47
N ALA A 96 -5.66 2.29 -6.23
CA ALA A 96 -5.79 0.87 -5.95
C ALA A 96 -5.52 0.08 -7.24
N LEU A 97 -4.88 -1.08 -7.11
CA LEU A 97 -4.68 -1.97 -8.26
C LEU A 97 -6.03 -2.37 -8.88
N SER A 98 -7.07 -2.53 -8.06
CA SER A 98 -8.44 -2.79 -8.49
C SER A 98 -9.04 -1.70 -9.36
N ASP A 99 -8.62 -0.45 -9.17
CA ASP A 99 -9.11 0.67 -9.97
C ASP A 99 -8.43 0.72 -11.35
N LEU A 100 -7.20 0.20 -11.45
CA LEU A 100 -6.43 0.16 -12.71
C LEU A 100 -6.66 -1.13 -13.50
N ALA A 101 -6.88 -2.24 -12.81
CA ALA A 101 -7.00 -3.58 -13.39
C ALA A 101 -8.09 -4.37 -12.65
N PRO A 102 -9.38 -3.99 -12.83
CA PRO A 102 -10.49 -4.67 -12.17
C PRO A 102 -10.58 -6.16 -12.54
N GLU A 103 -10.18 -6.51 -13.76
CA GLU A 103 -10.13 -7.88 -14.28
C GLU A 103 -9.14 -8.74 -13.48
N VAL A 104 -7.92 -8.24 -13.26
CA VAL A 104 -6.87 -8.93 -12.47
C VAL A 104 -7.32 -9.13 -11.03
N THR A 105 -8.09 -8.19 -10.48
CA THR A 105 -8.60 -8.29 -9.11
C THR A 105 -9.60 -9.43 -8.99
N GLN A 106 -10.49 -9.62 -9.96
CA GLN A 106 -11.45 -10.72 -9.98
C GLN A 106 -10.76 -12.09 -10.02
N TYR A 107 -9.64 -12.21 -10.73
CA TYR A 107 -8.83 -13.44 -10.73
C TYR A 107 -8.16 -13.70 -9.37
N LEU A 108 -7.61 -12.65 -8.72
CA LEU A 108 -6.94 -12.80 -7.43
C LEU A 108 -7.93 -13.05 -6.27
N THR A 109 -9.13 -12.46 -6.31
CA THR A 109 -10.17 -12.70 -5.30
C THR A 109 -10.98 -13.96 -5.57
N GLY A 110 -11.17 -14.35 -6.85
CA GLY A 110 -11.90 -15.56 -7.22
C GLY A 110 -11.18 -16.86 -6.83
N VAL A 111 -9.84 -16.84 -6.74
CA VAL A 111 -9.05 -17.95 -6.20
C VAL A 111 -9.20 -18.07 -4.67
N ALA A 112 -9.50 -16.97 -3.96
CA ALA A 112 -9.68 -16.99 -2.51
C ALA A 112 -11.04 -17.59 -2.08
N ASP A 113 -12.07 -17.48 -2.92
CA ASP A 113 -13.41 -18.02 -2.66
C ASP A 113 -13.64 -19.43 -3.26
N GLY A 114 -12.74 -19.90 -4.12
CA GLY A 114 -12.95 -21.09 -4.94
C GLY A 114 -11.83 -22.11 -4.87
N ASP A 115 -11.48 -22.62 -3.68
CA ASP A 115 -10.85 -23.95 -3.58
C ASP A 115 -10.92 -24.55 -2.16
N LEU A 116 -12.09 -25.05 -1.75
CA LEU A 116 -12.25 -26.17 -0.80
C LEU A 116 -13.51 -27.01 -1.09
N ALA A 117 -14.13 -26.91 -2.27
CA ALA A 117 -15.24 -27.80 -2.63
C ALA A 117 -14.66 -29.11 -3.20
N ASP A 118 -14.41 -30.02 -2.27
CA ASP A 118 -14.14 -31.43 -2.47
C ASP A 118 -15.32 -32.12 -3.20
N GLY A 119 -14.99 -33.01 -4.14
CA GLY A 119 -15.89 -34.06 -4.65
C GLY A 119 -16.86 -33.69 -5.78
N ASP A 120 -16.62 -34.25 -6.97
CA ASP A 120 -17.60 -35.06 -7.68
C ASP A 120 -16.90 -35.75 -8.87
N LEU A 121 -16.28 -36.90 -8.58
CA LEU A 121 -15.96 -37.91 -9.57
C LEU A 121 -17.28 -38.62 -9.90
N ASP A 122 -18.00 -38.11 -10.90
CA ASP A 122 -19.23 -38.77 -11.34
C ASP A 122 -18.88 -40.03 -12.15
N SER A 123 -19.30 -41.15 -11.59
CA SER A 123 -19.09 -42.49 -12.09
C SER A 123 -20.26 -42.88 -12.99
N ASP A 124 -20.11 -42.71 -14.30
CA ASP A 124 -21.01 -43.36 -15.26
C ASP A 124 -20.40 -44.68 -15.75
N ALA A 125 -20.74 -45.73 -15.03
CA ALA A 125 -20.70 -47.10 -15.53
C ALA A 125 -22.09 -47.47 -16.06
N HIS A 126 -22.20 -47.71 -17.36
CA HIS A 126 -23.14 -48.72 -17.87
C HIS A 126 -22.63 -49.38 -19.16
N ASP A 127 -21.96 -50.51 -18.95
CA ASP A 127 -22.06 -51.80 -19.65
C ASP A 127 -22.81 -51.87 -20.99
N THR A 128 -22.10 -52.27 -22.06
CA THR A 128 -22.60 -53.29 -23.02
C THR A 128 -21.44 -54.15 -23.54
N ALA A 129 -21.71 -55.45 -23.58
CA ALA A 129 -20.80 -56.57 -23.75
C ALA A 129 -20.23 -56.83 -25.17
N GLU A 130 -19.15 -57.63 -25.15
CA GLU A 130 -18.80 -58.73 -26.08
C GLU A 130 -18.25 -58.41 -27.48
N SER A 131 -16.96 -58.70 -27.72
CA SER A 131 -16.51 -59.91 -28.47
C SER A 131 -15.01 -59.87 -28.79
N THR A 132 -14.41 -61.05 -28.62
CA THR A 132 -13.04 -61.53 -28.89
C THR A 132 -12.46 -61.14 -30.26
N GLU A 133 -11.16 -60.84 -30.35
CA GLU A 133 -10.20 -61.65 -31.14
C GLU A 133 -8.73 -61.24 -30.92
N GLU A 134 -7.93 -62.29 -30.78
CA GLU A 134 -6.50 -62.38 -30.57
C GLU A 134 -5.80 -62.50 -31.93
N VAL A 135 -4.82 -61.65 -32.28
CA VAL A 135 -3.77 -62.02 -33.25
C VAL A 135 -2.46 -61.27 -32.95
N THR A 136 -1.44 -62.04 -32.60
CA THR A 136 -0.01 -61.72 -32.59
C THR A 136 0.56 -61.60 -34.00
N ALA A 137 1.48 -60.66 -34.20
CA ALA A 137 2.62 -60.78 -35.13
C ALA A 137 3.78 -59.90 -34.63
#